data_AF-A0A3G2S4P7-F1
#
_entry.id   AF-A0A3G2S4P7-F1
#
_cell.length_a   1.000
_cell.length_b   1.000
_cell.length_c   1.000
_cell.angle_alpha   90.00
_cell.angle_beta   90.00
_cell.angle_gamma   90.00
#
_symmetry.space_group_name_H-M   'P 1'
#
loop_
_entity.id
_entity.type
_entity.pdbx_description
1 polymer ?
#
loop_
_entity_poly.entity_id
_entity_poly.type
_entity_poly.pdbx_seq_one_letter_code
_entity_poly.pdbx_strand_id
1 'polypeptide(L)' 'MATAALSALGYAGFGFLARCYALGIQKRNIFDNFAGHVMFASGFGLIGYWLHGVRESQERLLQQKKEQLEEKRQA' A
#
# COMPACT_ATOMS: atom_id res chain seq x y z
N MET A 1 -10.40 -9.25 -0.93
CA MET A 1 -10.45 -8.29 -2.06
C MET A 1 -10.68 -6.85 -1.62
N ALA A 2 -11.68 -6.57 -0.77
CA ALA A 2 -11.96 -5.20 -0.32
C ALA A 2 -10.79 -4.52 0.44
N THR A 3 -10.07 -5.26 1.29
CA THR A 3 -8.92 -4.75 2.05
C THR A 3 -7.71 -4.43 1.18
N ALA A 4 -7.46 -5.24 0.15
CA ALA A 4 -6.39 -5.00 -0.83
C ALA A 4 -6.70 -3.78 -1.70
N ALA A 5 -7.95 -3.63 -2.14
CA ALA A 5 -8.40 -2.44 -2.86
C ALA A 5 -8.30 -1.18 -1.98
N LEU A 6 -8.69 -1.27 -0.70
CA LEU A 6 -8.56 -0.16 0.24
C LEU A 6 -7.09 0.23 0.47
N SER A 7 -6.20 -0.76 0.59
CA SER A 7 -4.75 -0.51 0.68
C SER A 7 -4.24 0.18 -0.60
N ALA A 8 -4.60 -0.33 -1.78
CA ALA A 8 -4.24 0.27 -3.05
C ALA A 8 -4.77 1.71 -3.17
N LEU A 9 -6.01 1.99 -2.78
CA LEU A 9 -6.60 3.33 -2.80
C LEU A 9 -5.91 4.28 -1.80
N GLY A 10 -5.58 3.80 -0.60
CA GLY A 10 -4.84 4.58 0.39
C GLY A 10 -3.45 4.99 -0.12
N TYR A 11 -2.72 4.05 -0.70
CA TYR A 11 -1.42 4.35 -1.31
C TYR A 11 -1.55 5.20 -2.58
N ALA A 12 -2.59 5.01 -3.39
CA ALA A 12 -2.85 5.86 -4.55
C ALA A 12 -3.11 7.32 -4.14
N GLY A 13 -3.88 7.52 -3.07
CA GLY A 13 -4.08 8.84 -2.46
C GLY A 13 -2.77 9.45 -1.96
N PHE A 14 -1.91 8.64 -1.33
CA PHE A 14 -0.57 9.08 -0.94
C PHE A 14 0.28 9.49 -2.15
N GLY A 15 0.29 8.71 -3.24
CA GLY A 15 1.00 9.06 -4.47
C GLY A 15 0.50 10.36 -5.09
N PHE A 16 -0.82 10.57 -5.12
CA PHE A 16 -1.41 11.82 -5.57
C PHE A 16 -0.94 13.02 -4.74
N LEU A 17 -0.98 12.91 -3.40
CA LEU A 17 -0.51 13.96 -2.51
C LEU A 17 1.00 14.20 -2.63
N ALA A 18 1.79 13.16 -2.80
CA ALA A 18 3.23 13.28 -3.06
C ALA A 18 3.51 14.08 -4.34
N ARG A 19 2.72 13.87 -5.40
CA ARG A 19 2.81 14.66 -6.63
C ARG A 19 2.41 16.12 -6.42
N CYS A 20 1.30 16.37 -5.70
CA CYS A 20 0.87 17.73 -5.33
C CYS A 20 1.96 18.46 -4.52
N TYR A 21 2.58 17.78 -3.57
CA TYR A 21 3.66 18.32 -2.75
C TYR A 21 4.91 18.65 -3.59
N ALA A 22 5.30 17.76 -4.50
CA ALA A 22 6.42 17.99 -5.42
C ALA A 22 6.19 19.23 -6.32
N LEU A 23 4.97 19.43 -6.81
CA LEU A 23 4.61 20.63 -7.60
C LEU A 23 4.66 21.90 -6.75
N GLY A 24 4.22 21.83 -5.50
CA GLY A 24 4.31 22.93 -4.53
C GLY A 24 5.76 23.36 -4.29
N ILE A 25 6.69 22.42 -4.11
CA ILE A 25 8.13 22.72 -3.98
C ILE A 25 8.67 23.40 -5.25
N GLN A 26 8.23 22.95 -6.42
CA GLN A 26 8.62 23.54 -7.71
C GLN A 26 7.95 24.90 -7.99
N LYS A 27 7.11 25.41 -7.07
CA LYS A 27 6.29 26.63 -7.25
C LYS A 27 5.43 26.59 -8.52
N ARG A 28 5.03 25.38 -8.93
CA ARG A 28 4.11 25.16 -10.05
C ARG A 28 2.69 25.00 -9.52
N ASN A 29 1.70 25.15 -10.40
CA ASN A 29 0.31 24.84 -10.04
C ASN A 29 0.21 23.38 -9.57
N ILE A 30 -0.50 23.15 -8.47
CA ILE A 30 -0.63 21.86 -7.80
C ILE A 30 -1.35 20.82 -8.67
N PHE A 31 -2.14 21.26 -9.65
CA PHE A 31 -2.82 20.39 -10.61
C PHE A 31 -2.15 20.36 -11.99
N ASP A 32 -0.92 20.84 -12.09
CA ASP A 32 -0.17 20.87 -13.34
C ASP A 32 0.25 19.45 -13.77
N ASN A 33 0.07 19.17 -15.07
CA ASN A 33 0.28 17.86 -15.68
C ASN A 33 -0.51 16.73 -15.00
N PHE A 34 -1.80 16.63 -15.33
CA PHE A 34 -2.72 15.60 -14.81
C PHE A 34 -2.21 14.17 -15.00
N ALA A 35 -1.56 13.87 -16.13
CA ALA A 35 -0.96 12.55 -16.36
C ALA A 35 0.09 12.19 -15.30
N GLY A 36 0.84 13.19 -14.81
CA GLY A 36 1.76 13.00 -13.69
C GLY A 36 1.06 12.60 -12.38
N HIS A 37 -0.12 13.14 -12.09
CA HIS A 37 -0.91 12.73 -10.92
C HIS A 37 -1.41 11.30 -11.04
N VAL A 38 -1.91 10.93 -12.22
CA VAL A 38 -2.37 9.56 -12.49
C VAL A 38 -1.21 8.57 -12.36
N MET A 39 -0.04 8.88 -12.92
CA MET A 39 1.14 8.01 -12.84
C MET A 39 1.64 7.81 -11.40
N PHE A 40 1.66 8.87 -10.58
CA PHE A 40 2.03 8.76 -9.18
C PHE A 40 0.98 7.97 -8.39
N ALA A 41 -0.30 8.27 -8.58
CA ALA A 41 -1.38 7.55 -7.92
C ALA A 41 -1.39 6.06 -8.30
N SER A 42 -1.22 5.73 -9.57
CA SER A 42 -1.16 4.34 -10.03
C SER A 42 0.09 3.63 -9.53
N GLY A 43 1.25 4.27 -9.60
CA GLY A 43 2.51 3.69 -9.13
C GLY A 43 2.46 3.34 -7.64
N PHE A 44 2.05 4.28 -6.80
CA PHE A 44 1.90 4.00 -5.36
C PHE A 44 0.75 3.03 -5.09
N GLY A 45 -0.38 3.12 -5.80
CA GLY A 45 -1.49 2.18 -5.64
C GLY A 45 -1.11 0.73 -5.92
N LEU A 46 -0.32 0.48 -6.96
CA LEU A 46 0.25 -0.84 -7.27
C LEU A 46 1.18 -1.34 -6.16
N ILE A 47 2.02 -0.45 -5.61
CA ILE A 47 2.88 -0.76 -4.46
C ILE A 47 2.03 -1.15 -3.24
N GLY A 48 0.97 -0.41 -2.94
CA GLY A 48 0.06 -0.71 -1.84
C GLY A 48 -0.61 -2.07 -1.99
N TYR A 49 -1.10 -2.38 -3.19
CA TYR A 49 -1.68 -3.69 -3.48
C TYR A 49 -0.68 -4.83 -3.27
N TRP A 50 0.55 -4.67 -3.78
CA TRP A 50 1.61 -5.66 -3.60
C TRP A 50 1.97 -5.87 -2.12
N LEU A 51 2.11 -4.78 -1.36
CA LEU A 51 2.44 -4.83 0.06
C LEU A 51 1.36 -5.55 0.88
N HIS A 52 0.07 -5.40 0.51
CA HIS A 52 -1.01 -6.16 1.12
C HIS A 52 -0.80 -7.68 0.93
N GLY A 53 -0.39 -8.13 -0.26
CA GLY A 53 -0.12 -9.56 -0.51
C GLY A 53 1.07 -10.10 0.32
N VAL A 54 2.12 -9.28 0.48
CA VAL A 54 3.25 -9.62 1.36
C VAL A 54 2.79 -9.78 2.80
N ARG A 55 1.99 -8.83 3.31
CA ARG A 55 1.46 -8.87 4.68
C ARG A 55 0.60 -10.11 4.92
N GLU A 56 -0.27 -10.46 3.99
CA GLU A 56 -1.12 -11.65 4.10
C GLU A 56 -0.29 -12.94 4.20
N SER A 57 0.82 -13.01 3.46
CA SER A 57 1.76 -14.13 3.53
C SER A 57 2.45 -14.21 4.90
N GLN A 58 2.84 -13.07 5.47
CA GLN A 58 3.45 -12.99 6.80
C GLN A 58 2.46 -13.37 7.91
N GLU A 59 1.20 -12.90 7.83
CA GLU A 59 0.16 -13.24 8.80
C GLU A 59 -0.15 -14.73 8.79
N ARG A 60 -0.22 -15.37 7.62
CA ARG A 60 -0.37 -16.82 7.50
C ARG A 60 0.77 -17.58 8.16
N LEU A 61 2.02 -17.16 7.94
CA LEU A 61 3.18 -17.80 8.55
C LEU A 61 3.18 -17.65 10.08
N LEU A 62 2.83 -16.47 10.59
CA LEU A 62 2.70 -16.22 12.02
C LEU A 62 1.61 -17.08 12.66
N GLN A 63 0.47 -17.25 11.98
CA GLN A 63 -0.63 -18.07 12.45
C GLN A 63 -0.21 -19.56 12.54
N GLN A 64 0.43 -20.09 11.50
CA GLN A 64 0.98 -21.45 11.50
C GLN A 64 1.98 -21.67 12.65
N LYS A 65 2.81 -20.66 12.94
CA LYS A 65 3.76 -20.75 14.06
C LYS A 65 3.07 -20.74 15.41
N LYS A 66 1.97 -20.00 15.58
CA LYS A 66 1.17 -20.03 16.81
C LYS A 66 0.54 -21.40 17.02
N GLU A 67 -0.07 -21.98 15.99
CA GLU A 67 -0.66 -23.32 16.05
C GLU A 67 0.38 -24.38 16.44
N GLN A 68 1.57 -24.36 15.83
CA GLN A 68 2.68 -25.25 16.21
C GLN A 68 3.13 -25.10 17.67
N LEU A 69 3.06 -23.88 18.22
CA LEU A 69 3.43 -23.65 19.62
C LEU A 69 2.33 -24.12 20.59
N GLU A 70 1.07 -24.03 20.19
CA GLU A 70 -0.06 -24.55 20.99
C GLU A 70 -0.09 -26.07 21.02
N GLU A 71 0.13 -26.74 19.89
CA GLU A 71 0.28 -28.21 19.84
C GLU A 71 1.40 -28.70 20.76
N LYS A 72 2.55 -28.02 20.75
CA LYS A 72 3.69 -28.33 21.63
C LYS A 72 3.42 -28.06 23.12
N ARG A 73 2.46 -27.21 23.45
CA ARG A 73 2.07 -26.93 24.84
C ARG A 73 1.04 -27.92 25.36
N GLN A 74 0.29 -28.58 24.47
CA GLN A 74 -0.73 -29.55 24.82
C GLN A 74 -0.20 -31.00 24.88
N ALA A 75 0.95 -31.28 24.25
CA ALA A 75 1.70 -32.53 24.34
C ALA A 75 2.62 -32.57 25.56
#